data_AF-A0A0C3DPW6-F1
#
_entry.id   AF-A0A0C3DPW6-F1
#
_cell.length_a   1.000
_cell.length_b   1.000
_cell.length_c   1.000
_cell.angle_alpha   90.00
_cell.angle_beta   90.00
_cell.angle_gamma   90.00
#
_symmetry.space_group_name_H-M   'P 1'
#
loop_
_entity.id
_entity.type
_entity.pdbx_description
1 polymer ?
#
loop_
_entity_poly.entity_id
_entity_poly.type
_entity_poly.pdbx_seq_one_letter_code
_entity_poly.pdbx_strand_id
1 'polypeptide(L)'
;NGPVAKERDVIALQEPAIDHHIGLTKANSHWHAVYPTHKFTLDTNPRAITLINTKLSTNNWEQIPFPSRDIIIVQFRGAQGVCTLFNIYNDGTHNRTLE
;
A
#
# COMPACT_ATOMS: atom_id res chain seq x y z
N ASN A 1 8.68 17.11 9.52
CA ASN A 1 9.14 15.91 10.26
C ASN A 1 8.15 15.52 11.35
N GLY A 2 7.07 14.81 11.00
CA GLY A 2 6.28 14.12 12.03
C GLY A 2 7.10 12.94 12.60
N PRO A 3 6.95 12.58 13.88
CA PRO A 3 7.71 11.49 14.52
C PRO A 3 7.57 10.15 13.77
N VAL A 4 6.38 9.86 13.24
CA VAL A 4 6.07 8.59 12.55
C VAL A 4 6.96 8.33 11.33
N ALA A 5 7.24 9.35 10.51
CA ALA A 5 8.05 9.17 9.30
C ALA A 5 9.54 8.95 9.59
N LYS A 6 10.01 9.25 10.81
CA LYS A 6 11.38 8.94 11.22
C LYS A 6 11.53 7.48 11.61
N GLU A 7 10.49 6.91 12.22
CA GLU A 7 10.51 5.59 12.86
C GLU A 7 10.03 4.46 11.95
N ARG A 8 9.33 4.77 10.85
CA ARG A 8 8.68 3.77 9.99
C ARG A 8 9.19 3.81 8.55
N ASP A 9 9.46 2.63 8.02
CA ASP A 9 9.86 2.42 6.61
C ASP A 9 8.65 2.21 5.70
N VAL A 10 7.64 1.50 6.19
CA VAL A 10 6.44 1.12 5.45
C VAL A 10 5.22 1.24 6.37
N ILE A 11 4.11 1.74 5.84
CA ILE A 11 2.80 1.77 6.51
C ILE A 11 1.77 1.13 5.58
N ALA A 12 1.13 0.05 6.04
CA ALA A 12 -0.02 -0.53 5.39
C ALA A 12 -1.30 0.05 6.02
N LEU A 13 -2.16 0.68 5.21
CA LEU A 13 -3.42 1.27 5.66
C LEU A 13 -4.60 0.61 4.95
N GLN A 14 -5.63 0.29 5.71
CA GLN A 14 -6.97 -0.05 5.23
C GLN A 14 -7.90 1.16 5.41
N GLU A 15 -8.89 1.27 4.53
CA GLU A 15 -9.91 2.34 4.53
C GLU A 15 -9.30 3.74 4.65
N PRO A 16 -8.35 4.10 3.77
CA PRO A 16 -7.64 5.36 3.91
C PRO A 16 -8.60 6.54 3.71
N ALA A 17 -8.32 7.66 4.38
CA ALA A 17 -8.97 8.92 4.07
C ALA A 17 -8.66 9.30 2.61
N ILE A 18 -9.70 9.48 1.81
CA ILE A 18 -9.60 9.85 0.40
C ILE A 18 -10.12 11.26 0.25
N ASP A 19 -9.37 12.08 -0.48
CA ASP A 19 -9.89 13.37 -0.93
C ASP A 19 -10.82 13.10 -2.12
N HIS A 20 -12.12 13.31 -1.90
CA HIS A 20 -13.19 13.00 -2.84
C HIS A 20 -13.10 13.78 -4.16
N HIS A 21 -12.33 14.87 -4.24
CA HIS A 21 -12.15 15.60 -5.49
C HIS A 21 -11.06 15.02 -6.38
N ILE A 22 -10.03 14.39 -5.78
CA ILE A 22 -8.88 13.83 -6.50
C ILE A 22 -8.89 12.29 -6.55
N GLY A 23 -9.71 11.63 -5.73
CA GLY A 23 -9.81 10.16 -5.66
C GLY A 23 -8.55 9.49 -5.08
N LEU A 24 -7.71 10.25 -4.38
CA LEU A 24 -6.43 9.81 -3.84
C LEU A 24 -6.28 10.20 -2.36
N THR A 25 -5.45 9.46 -1.64
CA THR A 25 -5.02 9.82 -0.29
C THR A 25 -3.97 10.92 -0.35
N LYS A 26 -4.08 11.90 0.54
CA LYS A 26 -3.06 12.93 0.73
C LYS A 26 -1.86 12.34 1.48
N ALA A 27 -0.79 12.10 0.74
CA ALA A 27 0.53 11.79 1.30
C ALA A 27 1.43 13.02 1.18
N ASN A 28 2.24 13.29 2.20
CA ASN A 28 3.30 14.30 2.10
C ASN A 28 4.52 13.73 1.34
N SER A 29 5.49 14.59 1.04
CA SER A 29 6.69 14.23 0.25
C SER A 29 7.64 13.21 0.90
N HIS A 30 7.34 12.72 2.11
CA HIS A 30 8.10 11.63 2.74
C HIS A 30 7.62 10.25 2.36
N TRP A 31 6.51 10.15 1.61
CA TRP A 31 5.88 8.86 1.31
C TRP A 31 5.60 8.70 -0.18
N HIS A 32 6.00 7.56 -0.73
CA HIS A 32 5.44 7.02 -1.95
C HIS A 32 4.14 6.29 -1.62
N ALA A 33 3.01 6.79 -2.14
CA ALA A 33 1.73 6.11 -2.00
C ALA A 33 1.56 5.06 -3.10
N VAL A 34 1.60 3.80 -2.70
CA VAL A 34 1.31 2.64 -3.56
C VAL A 34 -0.15 2.26 -3.41
N TYR A 35 -0.81 2.14 -4.55
CA TYR A 35 -2.24 1.82 -4.66
C TYR A 35 -2.40 0.45 -5.33
N PRO A 36 -3.57 -0.20 -5.27
CA PRO A 36 -3.82 -1.42 -6.04
C PRO A 36 -3.53 -1.20 -7.52
N THR A 37 -2.95 -2.20 -8.19
CA THR A 37 -2.46 -2.09 -9.57
C THR A 37 -3.53 -1.59 -10.54
N HIS A 38 -4.78 -2.02 -10.31
CA HIS A 38 -5.93 -1.72 -11.15
C HIS A 38 -6.79 -0.55 -10.63
N LYS A 39 -6.28 0.34 -9.78
CA LYS A 39 -7.10 1.41 -9.18
C LYS A 39 -7.80 2.29 -10.23
N PHE A 40 -7.11 2.60 -11.34
CA PHE A 40 -7.61 3.52 -12.36
C PHE A 40 -8.56 2.85 -13.36
N THR A 41 -8.64 1.52 -13.37
CA THR A 41 -9.55 0.76 -14.24
C THR A 41 -10.83 0.34 -13.53
N LEU A 42 -10.87 0.46 -12.20
CA LEU A 42 -11.98 -0.03 -11.38
C LEU A 42 -12.99 1.06 -10.98
N ASP A 43 -12.80 2.30 -11.46
CA ASP A 43 -13.68 3.47 -11.30
C ASP A 43 -14.20 3.71 -9.87
N THR A 44 -13.43 3.25 -8.89
CA THR A 44 -13.84 3.18 -7.50
C THR A 44 -12.66 3.42 -6.57
N ASN A 45 -12.99 3.98 -5.39
CA ASN A 45 -12.01 4.33 -4.38
C ASN A 45 -11.18 3.11 -3.90
N PRO A 46 -9.86 3.24 -3.73
CA PRO A 46 -9.03 2.16 -3.20
C PRO A 46 -9.43 1.84 -1.74
N ARG A 47 -9.52 0.55 -1.40
CA ARG A 47 -9.85 0.10 -0.02
C ARG A 47 -8.61 -0.09 0.86
N ALA A 48 -7.42 -0.12 0.25
CA ALA A 48 -6.15 -0.16 0.93
C ALA A 48 -5.12 0.70 0.17
N ILE A 49 -4.12 1.19 0.90
CA ILE A 49 -2.90 1.80 0.35
C ILE A 49 -1.68 1.33 1.15
N THR A 50 -0.53 1.32 0.49
CA THR A 50 0.76 1.11 1.17
C THR A 50 1.60 2.36 0.99
N LEU A 51 2.02 2.99 2.09
CA LEU A 51 2.94 4.11 2.08
C LEU A 51 4.36 3.58 2.27
N ILE A 52 5.26 3.87 1.34
CA ILE A 52 6.68 3.51 1.41
C ILE A 52 7.48 4.78 1.64
N ASN A 53 8.31 4.80 2.67
CA ASN A 53 9.11 5.96 3.03
C ASN A 53 10.12 6.26 1.92
N THR A 54 10.24 7.53 1.51
CA THR A 54 11.14 7.97 0.44
C THR A 54 12.63 7.80 0.77
N LYS A 55 12.97 7.53 2.04
CA LYS A 55 14.34 7.12 2.43
C LYS A 55 14.73 5.74 1.89
N LEU A 56 13.75 4.91 1.52
CA LEU A 56 14.01 3.64 0.84
C LEU A 56 14.18 3.91 -0.66
N SER A 57 15.32 3.48 -1.19
CA SER A 57 15.59 3.57 -2.63
C SER A 57 14.51 2.84 -3.42
N THR A 58 13.97 3.50 -4.46
CA THR A 58 13.01 2.90 -5.39
C THR A 58 13.59 1.77 -6.23
N ASN A 59 14.92 1.59 -6.23
CA ASN A 59 15.57 0.43 -6.86
C ASN A 59 15.47 -0.83 -5.99
N ASN A 60 15.12 -0.68 -4.72
CA ASN A 60 15.10 -1.78 -3.74
C ASN A 60 13.69 -2.31 -3.50
N TRP A 61 12.67 -1.82 -4.21
CA TRP A 61 11.33 -2.35 -4.09
C TRP A 61 10.54 -2.18 -5.38
N GLU A 62 9.56 -3.05 -5.57
CA GLU A 62 8.64 -2.99 -6.69
C GLU A 62 7.25 -3.44 -6.24
N GLN A 63 6.22 -2.87 -6.88
CA GLN A 63 4.87 -3.40 -6.75
C GLN A 63 4.74 -4.64 -7.63
N ILE A 64 4.24 -5.74 -7.07
CA ILE A 64 3.87 -6.92 -7.86
C ILE A 64 2.41 -6.74 -8.32
N PRO A 65 2.13 -6.74 -9.64
CA PRO A 65 0.77 -6.64 -10.17
C PRO A 65 -0.15 -7.74 -9.64
N PHE A 66 -1.34 -7.37 -9.17
CA PHE A 66 -2.36 -8.33 -8.73
C PHE A 66 -3.77 -7.84 -9.10
N PRO A 67 -4.63 -8.69 -9.69
CA PRO A 67 -5.95 -8.30 -10.19
C PRO A 67 -7.01 -8.19 -9.08
N SER A 68 -6.73 -7.40 -8.04
CA SER A 68 -7.70 -7.05 -6.99
C SER A 68 -7.53 -5.61 -6.55
N ARG A 69 -8.64 -4.99 -6.17
CA ARG A 69 -8.67 -3.66 -5.53
C ARG A 69 -8.36 -3.68 -4.03
N ASP A 70 -8.25 -4.87 -3.46
CA ASP A 70 -8.11 -5.10 -2.02
C ASP A 70 -6.72 -5.49 -1.61
N ILE A 71 -5.90 -5.84 -2.59
CA ILE A 71 -4.61 -6.45 -2.38
C ILE A 71 -3.55 -5.56 -3.02
N ILE A 72 -2.57 -5.18 -2.22
CA ILE A 72 -1.36 -4.52 -2.67
C ILE A 72 -0.20 -5.41 -2.27
N ILE A 73 0.58 -5.82 -3.26
CA ILE A 73 1.78 -6.63 -3.06
C ILE A 73 2.99 -5.77 -3.37
N VAL A 74 3.90 -5.66 -2.40
CA VAL A 74 5.19 -4.96 -2.59
C VAL A 74 6.31 -5.93 -2.26
N GLN A 75 7.25 -6.09 -3.18
CA GLN A 75 8.45 -6.87 -2.96
C GLN A 75 9.62 -5.93 -2.71
N PHE A 76 10.31 -6.14 -1.59
CA PHE A 76 11.53 -5.45 -1.19
C PHE A 76 12.73 -6.37 -1.41
N ARG A 77 13.83 -5.80 -1.92
CA ARG A 77 15.09 -6.47 -2.20
C ARG A 77 16.20 -5.76 -1.43
N GLY A 78 16.95 -6.51 -0.62
CA GLY A 78 18.06 -5.99 0.16
C GLY A 78 19.18 -7.02 0.34
N ALA A 79 20.24 -6.64 1.05
CA ALA A 79 21.38 -7.52 1.30
C ALA A 79 21.00 -8.79 2.06
N GLN A 80 19.91 -8.74 2.85
CA GLN A 80 19.39 -9.84 3.65
C GLN A 80 18.41 -10.73 2.88
N GLY A 81 18.18 -10.45 1.60
CA GLY A 81 17.30 -11.21 0.72
C GLY A 81 16.06 -10.42 0.30
N VAL A 82 14.98 -11.18 0.05
CA VAL A 82 13.72 -10.65 -0.49
C VAL A 82 12.64 -10.73 0.57
N CYS A 83 11.93 -9.63 0.80
CA CYS A 83 10.75 -9.57 1.67
C CYS A 83 9.54 -9.18 0.81
N THR A 84 8.46 -9.95 0.86
CA THR A 84 7.22 -9.63 0.13
C THR A 84 6.14 -9.27 1.14
N LEU A 85 5.64 -8.03 1.07
CA LEU A 85 4.55 -7.52 1.89
C LEU A 85 3.23 -7.63 1.13
N PHE A 86 2.25 -8.27 1.76
CA PHE A 86 0.87 -8.33 1.29
C PHE A 86 0.00 -7.44 2.19
N ASN A 87 -0.48 -6.33 1.67
CA ASN A 87 -1.51 -5.52 2.33
C ASN A 87 -2.87 -5.92 1.77
N ILE A 88 -3.68 -6.58 2.59
CA ILE A 88 -4.95 -7.19 2.21
C ILE A 88 -6.07 -6.51 3.00
N TYR A 89 -7.00 -5.90 2.29
CA TYR A 89 -8.29 -5.51 2.84
C TYR A 89 -9.21 -6.73 2.88
N ASN A 90 -9.75 -7.04 4.05
CA ASN A 90 -10.79 -8.06 4.23
C ASN A 90 -12.10 -7.34 4.57
N ASP A 91 -13.18 -7.65 3.87
CA ASP A 91 -14.51 -7.05 4.12
C ASP A 91 -15.13 -7.48 5.46
N GLY A 92 -14.59 -8.52 6.10
CA GLY A 92 -15.06 -9.00 7.39
C GLY A 92 -16.46 -9.63 7.36
N THR A 93 -17.04 -9.85 6.18
CA THR A 93 -18.39 -10.42 6.01
C THR A 93 -18.37 -11.94 5.83
N HIS A 94 -17.17 -12.52 5.77
CA HIS A 94 -16.94 -13.95 5.54
C HIS A 94 -16.11 -14.55 6.69
N ASN A 95 -16.57 -15.66 7.26
CA ASN A 95 -15.93 -16.36 8.38
C ASN A 95 -15.15 -17.62 7.98
N ARG A 96 -15.04 -17.92 6.68
CA ARG A 96 -14.33 -19.10 6.13
C ARG A 96 -12.86 -18.83 5.81
N THR A 97 -12.19 -18.02 6.63
CA THR A 97 -10.80 -17.60 6.38
C THR A 97 -9.78 -18.65 6.85
N LEU A 98 -10.17 -19.55 7.74
CA LEU A 98 -9.35 -20.63 8.29
C LEU A 98 -10.14 -21.94 8.15
N GLU A 99 -9.89 -22.69 7.07
CA GLU A 99 -10.21 -24.12 6.98
C GLU A 99 -8.93 -24.94 7.13
#